data_AF-A0A4Y8SGY8-F1
#
_entry.id   AF-A0A4Y8SGY8-F1
#
_cell.length_a   1.000
_cell.length_b   1.000
_cell.length_c   1.000
_cell.angle_alpha   90.00
_cell.angle_beta   90.00
_cell.angle_gamma   90.00
#
_symmetry.space_group_name_H-M   'P 1'
#
loop_
_entity.id
_entity.type
_entity.pdbx_description
1 polymer ?
#
loop_
_entity_poly.entity_id
_entity_poly.type
_entity_poly.pdbx_seq_one_letter_code
_entity_poly.pdbx_strand_id
1 'polypeptide(L)' 'MFPRKPKQIHPLAYYQGRTVRAANRCRLAQPYPEMTIDSAWWLAGWHDCDMELSHEPKKPALATAA' A
#
# COMPACT_ATOMS: atom_id res chain seq x y z
N MET A 1 15.62 -23.56 19.07
CA MET A 1 15.36 -22.18 18.57
C MET A 1 15.05 -22.28 17.09
N PHE A 2 13.83 -21.94 16.67
CA PHE A 2 13.52 -21.87 15.24
C PHE A 2 14.22 -20.66 14.61
N PRO A 3 14.86 -20.79 13.44
CA PRO A 3 15.43 -19.64 12.77
C PRO A 3 14.32 -18.63 12.48
N ARG A 4 14.49 -17.39 12.97
CA ARG A 4 13.59 -16.30 12.62
C ARG A 4 13.64 -16.15 11.09
N LYS A 5 12.48 -16.27 10.43
CA LYS A 5 12.38 -16.03 9.00
C LYS A 5 12.97 -14.64 8.71
N PRO A 6 13.84 -14.49 7.70
CA PRO A 6 14.36 -13.17 7.36
C PRO A 6 13.17 -12.24 7.08
N LYS A 7 13.19 -11.07 7.72
CA LYS A 7 12.18 -10.05 7.47
C LYS A 7 12.28 -9.67 6.00
N GLN A 8 11.21 -9.88 5.25
CA GLN A 8 11.20 -9.54 3.82
C GLN A 8 11.23 -8.02 3.70
N ILE A 9 12.37 -7.49 3.27
CA ILE A 9 12.58 -6.05 3.06
C ILE A 9 12.35 -5.80 1.57
N HIS A 10 11.43 -4.88 1.28
CA HIS A 10 11.16 -4.45 -0.10
C HIS A 10 12.03 -3.23 -0.46
N PRO A 11 12.22 -2.93 -1.75
CA PRO A 11 12.93 -1.73 -2.18
C PRO A 11 12.25 -0.43 -1.74
N LEU A 12 12.99 0.69 -1.72
CA LEU A 12 12.46 2.00 -1.33
C LEU A 12 11.20 2.40 -2.11
N ALA A 13 11.19 2.13 -3.42
CA ALA A 13 10.06 2.43 -4.30
C ALA A 13 8.74 1.82 -3.79
N TYR A 14 8.78 0.60 -3.24
CA TYR A 14 7.62 -0.06 -2.64
C TYR A 14 7.03 0.75 -1.48
N TYR A 15 7.88 1.17 -0.54
CA TYR A 15 7.44 1.97 0.60
C TYR A 15 6.93 3.35 0.18
N GLN A 16 7.50 3.95 -0.87
CA GLN A 16 7.00 5.20 -1.44
C GLN A 16 5.60 5.05 -2.05
N GLY A 17 5.33 3.94 -2.76
CA GLY A 17 3.98 3.66 -3.27
C GLY A 17 2.95 3.56 -2.16
N ARG A 18 3.30 2.85 -1.07
CA ARG A 18 2.44 2.74 0.12
C ARG A 18 2.15 4.09 0.77
N THR A 19 3.16 4.94 0.98
CA THR A 19 2.98 6.25 1.63
C THR A 19 2.11 7.18 0.77
N VAL A 20 2.25 7.14 -0.55
CA VAL A 20 1.42 7.92 -1.47
C VAL A 20 -0.03 7.46 -1.42
N ARG A 21 -0.30 6.15 -1.41
CA ARG A 21 -1.68 5.64 -1.27
C ARG A 21 -2.30 5.99 0.08
N ALA A 22 -1.52 5.86 1.17
CA ALA A 22 -1.94 6.24 2.51
C ALA A 22 -2.28 7.74 2.62
N ALA A 23 -1.58 8.58 1.86
CA ALA A 23 -1.90 10.01 1.69
C ALA A 23 -3.09 10.27 0.74
N ASN A 24 -3.86 9.23 0.41
CA ASN A 24 -5.02 9.25 -0.48
C ASN A 24 -4.73 9.81 -1.89
N ARG A 25 -3.50 9.64 -2.38
CA ARG A 25 -3.11 10.06 -3.75
C ARG A 25 -3.24 8.91 -4.74
N CYS A 26 -3.48 9.27 -6.00
CA CYS A 26 -3.72 8.33 -7.08
C CYS A 26 -2.45 7.61 -7.55
N ARG A 27 -2.63 6.46 -8.21
CA ARG A 27 -1.53 5.68 -8.82
C ARG A 27 -0.73 6.46 -9.87
N LEU A 28 -1.34 7.48 -10.50
CA LEU A 28 -0.70 8.30 -11.52
C LEU A 28 0.33 9.28 -10.93
N ALA A 29 0.41 9.40 -9.60
CA ALA A 29 1.46 10.18 -8.92
C ALA A 29 2.81 9.46 -8.84
N GLN A 30 2.93 8.31 -9.52
CA GLN A 30 4.15 7.51 -9.57
C GLN A 30 5.28 8.29 -10.27
N PRO A 31 6.47 8.40 -9.66
CA PRO A 31 7.51 9.32 -10.14
C PRO A 31 8.51 8.69 -11.13
N TYR A 32 8.50 7.38 -11.31
CA TYR A 32 9.48 6.68 -12.16
C TYR A 32 8.99 6.55 -13.60
N PRO A 33 9.88 6.47 -14.60
CA PRO A 33 9.47 6.12 -15.96
C PRO A 33 8.72 4.79 -16.00
N GLU A 34 7.76 4.68 -16.91
CA GLU A 34 6.99 3.45 -17.10
C GLU A 34 7.93 2.26 -17.42
N MET A 35 7.51 1.06 -17.00
CA MET A 35 8.21 -0.21 -17.25
C MET A 35 9.62 -0.33 -16.64
N THR A 36 9.95 0.50 -15.64
CA THR A 36 11.17 0.33 -14.83
C THR A 36 10.93 -0.59 -13.64
N ILE A 37 11.98 -1.21 -13.09
CA ILE A 37 11.90 -2.04 -11.88
C ILE A 37 11.33 -1.21 -10.71
N ASP A 38 11.76 0.04 -10.58
CA ASP A 38 11.25 0.94 -9.54
C ASP A 38 9.77 1.27 -9.74
N SER A 39 9.32 1.47 -10.99
CA SER A 39 7.89 1.64 -11.28
C SER A 39 7.05 0.45 -10.84
N ALA A 40 7.53 -0.78 -11.09
CA ALA A 40 6.84 -2.00 -10.70
C ALA A 40 6.74 -2.14 -9.18
N TRP A 41 7.85 -1.89 -8.45
CA TRP A 41 7.83 -1.93 -6.99
C TRP A 41 6.96 -0.84 -6.38
N TRP A 42 6.99 0.37 -6.93
CA TRP A 42 6.13 1.46 -6.47
C TRP A 42 4.66 1.12 -6.65
N LEU A 43 4.27 0.60 -7.81
CA LEU A 43 2.88 0.21 -8.08
C LEU A 43 2.46 -0.96 -7.19
N ALA A 44 3.32 -1.94 -6.96
CA ALA A 44 3.04 -3.03 -6.03
C ALA A 44 2.72 -2.51 -4.62
N GLY A 45 3.53 -1.59 -4.09
CA GLY A 45 3.27 -0.98 -2.79
C GLY A 45 1.98 -0.16 -2.75
N TRP A 46 1.70 0.62 -3.80
CA TRP A 46 0.46 1.39 -3.89
C TRP A 46 -0.77 0.47 -3.88
N HIS A 47 -0.75 -0.61 -4.67
CA HIS A 47 -1.86 -1.56 -4.77
C HIS A 47 -2.06 -2.39 -3.50
N ASP A 48 -1.00 -2.87 -2.86
CA ASP A 48 -1.11 -3.56 -1.57
C ASP A 48 -1.79 -2.67 -0.52
N CYS A 49 -1.36 -1.41 -0.41
CA CYS A 49 -1.97 -0.47 0.52
C CYS A 49 -3.43 -0.17 0.17
N ASP A 50 -3.79 -0.11 -1.12
CA ASP A 50 -5.16 0.11 -1.57
C ASP A 50 -6.08 -1.07 -1.21
N MET A 51 -5.59 -2.30 -1.37
CA MET A 51 -6.31 -3.51 -0.96
C MET A 51 -6.50 -3.54 0.57
N GLU A 52 -5.45 -3.24 1.34
CA GLU A 52 -5.54 -3.19 2.80
C GLU A 52 -6.57 -2.15 3.28
N LEU A 53 -6.60 -0.96 2.68
CA LEU A 53 -7.59 0.08 2.99
C LEU A 53 -9.01 -0.33 2.58
N SER A 54 -9.16 -1.03 1.46
CA SER A 54 -10.45 -1.55 1.00
C SER A 54 -10.99 -2.67 1.90
N HIS A 55 -10.11 -3.37 2.60
CA HIS A 55 -10.43 -4.43 3.55
C HIS A 55 -10.72 -3.93 4.97
N GLU A 56 -10.57 -2.63 5.28
CA GLU A 56 -11.06 -2.11 6.56
C GLU A 56 -12.56 -2.36 6.65
N PRO A 57 -13.04 -3.16 7.62
CA PRO A 57 -14.46 -3.43 7.74
C PRO A 57 -15.16 -2.10 7.95
N LYS A 58 -16.01 -1.74 6.99
CA LYS A 58 -16.91 -0.60 7.04
C LYS A 58 -17.76 -0.82 8.29
N LYS A 59 -17.33 -0.29 9.43
CA LYS A 59 -18.10 -0.36 10.68
C LYS A 59 -19.49 0.16 10.30
N PRO A 60 -20.56 -0.64 10.44
CA PRO A 60 -21.88 -0.11 10.22
C PRO A 60 -21.98 1.10 11.14
N ALA A 61 -22.27 2.26 10.55
CA ALA A 61 -22.53 3.45 11.32
C ALA A 61 -23.53 3.03 12.40
N LEU A 62 -23.13 3.13 13.67
CA LEU A 62 -24.05 2.92 14.78
C LEU A 62 -25.22 3.86 14.50
N ALA A 63 -26.35 3.28 14.10
CA ALA A 63 -27.60 3.98 14.00
C ALA A 63 -27.94 4.43 15.41
N THR A 64 -27.53 5.65 15.77
CA THR A 64 -28.14 6.40 16.84
C THR A 64 -29.57 6.70 16.37
N ALA A 65 -30.46 5.73 16.56
CA ALA A 65 -31.89 5.95 16.52
C ALA A 65 -32.30 6.42 17.92
N ALA A 66 -32.82 7.64 17.94
CA ALA A 66 -33.38 8.35 19.09
C ALA A 66 -34.70 7.74 19.57
#